data_AF-A0A813RS85-F1
#
_entry.id   AF-A0A813RS85-F1
#
_cell.length_a   1.000
_cell.length_b   1.000
_cell.length_c   1.000
_cell.angle_alpha   90.00
_cell.angle_beta   90.00
_cell.angle_gamma   90.00
#
_symmetry.space_group_name_H-M   'P 1'
#
loop_
_entity.id
_entity.type
_entity.pdbx_description
1 polymer ?
#
loop_
_entity_poly.entity_id
_entity_poly.type
_entity_poly.pdbx_seq_one_letter_code
_entity_poly.pdbx_strand_id
1 'polypeptide(L)'
;MHTSTNSRKTCSKCDKSTGAFSCDGCQQSFCLKHVAEHRQELTSQMDYIEQQHDIFHEDLLNQIQKNNEHILFNQINQWEKESICKIEQAAQQARIELHQILDNIIDHGKKSLNKISLELRRARELDDFFEKDLIQWRQQLNNFHTEIERMSTSINIIDDSSTSLIKPMEIVRDQTIKISDTNRSNQFSWLSNVKALFHDRFEKLSSIEHNETKKYSTQAFIKGSIGIIKVNNIDHYIDIENDGLTGKDQDMTRWIIRRDVDKQSKNIYKFPDNFILKYRSNVRILYNKTSDMEEKDKEILIHEDMKFWNIGSHVTTYLIDNNDEEKASIVQILAPL
;
A
#
# COMPACT_ATOMS: atom_id res chain seq x y z
N MET A 1 -29.95 -25.83 93.38
CA MET A 1 -28.54 -26.28 93.38
C MET A 1 -27.88 -25.77 92.11
N HIS A 2 -27.07 -24.71 92.18
CA HIS A 2 -26.24 -24.25 91.07
C HIS A 2 -24.78 -24.48 91.46
N THR A 3 -24.15 -25.51 90.90
CA THR A 3 -22.70 -25.73 91.03
C THR A 3 -22.00 -24.83 90.01
N SER A 4 -21.47 -23.71 90.49
CA SER A 4 -20.56 -22.85 89.72
C SER A 4 -19.18 -23.50 89.70
N THR A 5 -18.88 -24.28 88.67
CA THR A 5 -17.53 -24.78 88.38
C THR A 5 -16.75 -23.68 87.68
N ASN A 6 -16.04 -22.87 88.47
CA ASN A 6 -15.08 -21.89 87.97
C ASN A 6 -13.79 -22.62 87.55
N SER A 7 -13.82 -23.32 86.42
CA SER A 7 -12.62 -23.96 85.86
C SER A 7 -11.73 -22.88 85.27
N ARG A 8 -10.64 -22.53 85.97
CA ARG A 8 -9.60 -21.65 85.41
C ARG A 8 -9.06 -22.30 84.14
N LYS A 9 -9.31 -21.68 82.98
CA LYS A 9 -8.66 -22.08 81.73
C LYS A 9 -7.15 -22.04 81.94
N THR A 10 -6.47 -23.15 81.68
CA THR A 10 -5.01 -23.27 81.77
C THR A 10 -4.38 -22.96 80.42
N CYS A 11 -3.13 -22.50 80.44
CA CYS A 11 -2.40 -22.24 79.22
C CYS A 11 -2.05 -23.54 78.49
N SER A 12 -2.46 -23.69 77.23
CA SER A 12 -2.20 -24.86 76.37
C SER A 12 -0.72 -25.15 76.09
N LYS A 13 0.21 -24.23 76.41
CA LYS A 13 1.66 -24.43 76.28
C LYS A 13 2.39 -24.72 77.61
N CYS A 14 1.84 -24.36 78.77
CA CYS A 14 2.57 -24.49 80.05
C CYS A 14 1.72 -24.81 81.28
N ASP A 15 0.42 -25.06 81.11
CA ASP A 15 -0.56 -25.48 82.12
C ASP A 15 -0.74 -24.55 83.34
N LYS A 16 -0.18 -23.33 83.29
CA LYS A 16 -0.37 -22.32 84.34
C LYS A 16 -1.79 -21.73 84.27
N SER A 17 -2.41 -21.54 85.44
CA SER A 17 -3.78 -21.00 85.59
C SER A 17 -3.83 -19.47 85.78
N THR A 18 -2.79 -18.76 85.35
CA THR A 18 -2.66 -17.30 85.52
C THR A 18 -3.12 -16.57 84.26
N GLY A 19 -4.28 -15.89 84.32
CA GLY A 19 -4.80 -15.01 83.26
C GLY A 19 -4.79 -15.63 81.86
N ALA A 20 -5.86 -16.37 81.52
CA ALA A 20 -5.96 -17.06 80.24
C ALA A 20 -6.65 -16.20 79.17
N PHE A 21 -5.95 -15.95 78.08
CA PHE A 21 -6.46 -15.35 76.85
C PHE A 21 -6.80 -16.46 75.86
N SER A 22 -7.99 -16.43 75.25
CA SER A 22 -8.38 -17.39 74.21
C SER A 22 -8.15 -16.81 72.82
N CYS A 23 -7.59 -17.62 71.91
CA CYS A 23 -7.56 -17.32 70.50
C CYS A 23 -8.75 -18.00 69.82
N ASP A 24 -9.63 -17.23 69.17
CA ASP A 24 -10.81 -17.79 68.51
C ASP A 24 -10.47 -18.62 67.26
N GLY A 25 -9.34 -18.31 66.61
CA GLY A 25 -8.89 -19.00 65.40
C GLY A 25 -8.45 -20.44 65.66
N CYS A 26 -7.62 -20.69 66.69
CA CYS A 26 -7.16 -22.04 67.04
C CYS A 26 -7.89 -22.65 68.25
N GLN A 27 -8.81 -21.89 68.87
CA GLN A 27 -9.62 -22.28 70.05
C GLN A 27 -8.80 -22.67 71.29
N GLN A 28 -7.52 -22.28 71.35
CA GLN A 28 -6.62 -22.56 72.47
C GLN A 28 -6.55 -21.38 73.45
N SER A 29 -6.22 -21.68 74.71
CA SER A 29 -6.08 -20.68 75.77
C SER A 29 -4.60 -20.53 76.15
N PHE A 30 -4.12 -19.30 76.31
CA PHE A 30 -2.72 -19.00 76.56
C PHE A 30 -2.55 -18.03 77.72
N CYS A 31 -1.43 -18.12 78.45
CA CYS A 31 -1.03 -17.05 79.34
C CYS A 31 -0.48 -15.87 78.53
N LEU A 32 -0.33 -14.70 79.15
CA LEU A 32 0.13 -13.46 78.51
C LEU A 32 1.43 -13.63 77.68
N LYS A 33 2.37 -14.45 78.16
CA LYS A 33 3.62 -14.72 77.42
C LYS A 33 3.36 -15.56 76.17
N HIS A 34 2.63 -16.66 76.30
CA HIS A 34 2.40 -17.60 75.20
C HIS A 34 1.40 -17.07 74.16
N VAL A 35 0.51 -16.13 74.52
CA VAL A 35 -0.34 -15.45 73.54
C VAL A 35 0.46 -14.47 72.68
N ALA A 36 1.46 -13.80 73.26
CA ALA A 36 2.38 -12.94 72.51
C ALA A 36 3.25 -13.76 71.55
N GLU A 37 3.80 -14.89 72.01
CA GLU A 37 4.53 -15.82 71.14
C GLU A 37 3.64 -16.39 70.02
N HIS A 38 2.39 -16.75 70.33
CA HIS A 38 1.43 -17.22 69.31
C HIS A 38 1.14 -16.15 68.27
N ARG A 39 0.99 -14.88 68.70
CA ARG A 39 0.79 -13.76 67.78
C ARG A 39 2.02 -13.50 66.92
N GLN A 40 3.22 -13.64 67.48
CA GLN A 40 4.47 -13.53 66.75
C GLN A 40 4.59 -14.63 65.68
N GLU A 41 4.23 -15.87 66.02
CA GLU A 41 4.19 -16.99 65.07
C GLU A 41 3.22 -16.74 63.91
N LEU A 42 2.01 -16.23 64.19
CA LEU A 42 1.06 -15.86 63.14
C LEU A 42 1.56 -14.72 62.25
N THR A 43 2.35 -13.79 62.82
CA THR A 43 2.96 -12.70 62.04
C THR A 43 4.01 -13.27 61.09
N SER A 44 4.90 -14.16 61.58
CA SER A 44 5.87 -14.85 60.73
C SER A 44 5.22 -15.66 59.60
N GLN A 45 4.09 -16.31 59.87
CA GLN A 45 3.35 -17.04 58.83
C GLN A 45 2.72 -16.10 57.79
N MET A 46 2.21 -14.95 58.22
CA MET A 46 1.69 -13.93 57.29
C MET A 46 2.80 -13.37 56.41
N ASP A 47 3.95 -13.00 57.00
CA ASP A 47 5.12 -12.51 56.26
C ASP A 47 5.59 -13.54 55.21
N TYR A 48 5.54 -14.83 55.54
CA TYR A 48 5.82 -15.90 54.58
C TYR A 48 4.80 -15.97 53.44
N ILE A 49 3.51 -15.84 53.74
CA ILE A 49 2.46 -15.85 52.72
C ILE A 49 2.59 -14.62 51.79
N GLU A 50 2.87 -13.44 52.34
CA GLU A 50 3.11 -12.22 51.56
C GLU A 50 4.32 -12.40 50.64
N GLN A 51 5.42 -12.97 51.15
CA GLN A 51 6.58 -13.27 50.32
C GLN A 51 6.28 -14.26 49.19
N GLN A 52 5.52 -15.34 49.48
CA GLN A 52 5.14 -16.32 48.45
C GLN A 52 4.22 -15.71 47.40
N HIS A 53 3.29 -14.84 47.81
CA HIS A 53 2.41 -14.11 46.91
C HIS A 53 3.22 -13.23 45.94
N ASP A 54 4.18 -12.46 46.46
CA ASP A 54 4.98 -11.54 45.66
C ASP A 54 5.85 -12.29 44.65
N ILE A 55 6.47 -13.40 45.06
CA ILE A 55 7.24 -14.28 44.16
C ILE A 55 6.34 -14.85 43.07
N PHE A 56 5.16 -15.37 43.43
CA PHE A 56 4.24 -15.95 42.45
C PHE A 56 3.71 -14.90 41.46
N HIS A 57 3.43 -13.69 41.94
CA HIS A 57 2.99 -12.59 41.09
C HIS A 57 4.08 -12.19 40.10
N GLU A 58 5.34 -12.09 40.54
CA GLU A 58 6.49 -11.82 39.66
C GLU A 58 6.70 -12.93 38.62
N ASP A 59 6.62 -14.20 39.02
CA ASP A 59 6.71 -15.34 38.11
C ASP A 59 5.59 -15.37 37.07
N LEU A 60 4.36 -15.06 37.48
CA LEU A 60 3.22 -15.00 36.57
C LEU A 60 3.40 -13.89 35.53
N LEU A 61 3.84 -12.70 35.94
CA LEU A 61 4.12 -11.59 35.03
C LEU A 61 5.24 -11.96 34.05
N ASN A 62 6.31 -12.60 34.54
CA ASN A 62 7.41 -13.06 33.71
C ASN A 62 6.98 -14.12 32.68
N GLN A 63 6.06 -15.03 33.03
CA GLN A 63 5.51 -16.00 32.09
C GLN A 63 4.62 -15.37 31.03
N ILE A 64 3.76 -14.42 31.41
CA ILE A 64 2.92 -13.68 30.46
C ILE A 64 3.79 -12.92 29.46
N GLN A 65 4.88 -12.31 29.92
CA GLN A 65 5.81 -11.58 29.07
C GLN A 65 6.55 -12.51 28.09
N LYS A 66 6.99 -13.70 28.55
CA LYS A 66 7.60 -14.73 27.68
C LYS A 66 6.62 -15.37 26.70
N ASN A 67 5.32 -15.45 27.01
CA ASN A 67 4.31 -15.98 26.09
C ASN A 67 4.14 -15.11 24.83
N ASN A 68 4.41 -13.81 24.91
CA ASN A 68 4.44 -12.94 23.73
C ASN A 68 5.68 -13.15 22.84
N GLU A 69 6.69 -13.86 23.34
CA GLU A 69 7.91 -14.25 22.59
C GLU A 69 7.84 -15.70 22.09
N HIS A 70 6.67 -16.36 22.19
CA HIS A 70 6.54 -17.76 21.85
C HIS A 70 6.87 -18.02 20.37
N ILE A 71 7.72 -19.02 20.12
CA ILE A 71 8.23 -19.37 18.78
C ILE A 71 7.12 -19.63 17.74
N LEU A 72 5.95 -20.07 18.18
CA LEU A 72 4.79 -20.27 17.30
C LEU A 72 4.26 -18.95 16.71
N PHE A 73 4.30 -17.84 17.45
CA PHE A 73 3.92 -16.53 16.89
C PHE A 73 4.87 -16.13 15.76
N ASN A 74 6.17 -16.41 15.91
CA ASN A 74 7.14 -16.18 14.84
C ASN A 74 6.85 -17.05 13.61
N GLN A 75 6.46 -18.32 13.81
CA GLN A 75 6.08 -19.21 12.71
C GLN A 75 4.82 -18.75 11.99
N ILE A 76 3.80 -18.27 12.72
CA ILE A 76 2.58 -17.71 12.13
C ILE A 76 2.91 -16.44 11.34
N ASN A 77 3.68 -15.52 11.93
CA ASN A 77 4.11 -14.28 11.27
C ASN A 77 4.95 -14.56 10.02
N GLN A 78 5.79 -15.60 10.06
CA GLN A 78 6.58 -16.02 8.92
C GLN A 78 5.69 -16.60 7.82
N TRP A 79 4.76 -17.50 8.17
CA TRP A 79 3.80 -18.07 7.23
C TRP A 79 2.93 -17.00 6.57
N GLU A 80 2.47 -16.01 7.33
CA GLU A 80 1.71 -14.86 6.82
C GLU A 80 2.53 -14.05 5.80
N LYS A 81 3.76 -13.67 6.17
CA LYS A 81 4.68 -12.93 5.29
C LYS A 81 4.97 -13.68 3.99
N GLU A 82 5.25 -14.98 4.08
CA GLU A 82 5.52 -15.82 2.91
C GLU A 82 4.28 -15.95 2.01
N SER A 83 3.09 -16.05 2.61
CA SER A 83 1.83 -16.17 1.87
C SER A 83 1.49 -14.88 1.12
N ILE A 84 1.63 -13.73 1.77
CA ILE A 84 1.46 -12.41 1.13
C ILE A 84 2.45 -12.26 -0.03
N CYS A 85 3.73 -12.57 0.19
CA CYS A 85 4.75 -12.48 -0.85
C CYS A 85 4.38 -13.33 -2.09
N LYS A 86 3.91 -14.56 -1.89
CA LYS A 86 3.48 -15.43 -3.00
C LYS A 86 2.28 -14.87 -3.76
N ILE A 87 1.30 -14.30 -3.07
CA ILE A 87 0.16 -13.61 -3.70
C ILE A 87 0.64 -12.43 -4.53
N GLU A 88 1.51 -11.61 -3.97
CA GLU A 88 2.03 -10.43 -4.64
C GLU A 88 2.85 -10.79 -5.89
N GLN A 89 3.69 -11.83 -5.80
CA GLN A 89 4.45 -12.36 -6.92
C GLN A 89 3.54 -12.87 -8.03
N ALA A 90 2.54 -13.69 -7.71
CA ALA A 90 1.58 -14.20 -8.69
C ALA A 90 0.81 -13.06 -9.37
N ALA A 91 0.32 -12.09 -8.59
CA ALA A 91 -0.38 -10.92 -9.13
C ALA A 91 0.54 -10.06 -9.99
N GLN A 92 1.82 -9.92 -9.63
CA GLN A 92 2.78 -9.16 -10.42
C GLN A 92 3.12 -9.87 -11.74
N GLN A 93 3.27 -11.19 -11.71
CA GLN A 93 3.50 -11.99 -12.90
C GLN A 93 2.34 -11.87 -13.89
N ALA A 94 1.10 -11.97 -13.40
CA ALA A 94 -0.09 -11.76 -14.23
C ALA A 94 -0.11 -10.35 -14.85
N ARG A 95 0.24 -9.30 -14.08
CA ARG A 95 0.34 -7.93 -14.65
C ARG A 95 1.38 -7.84 -15.75
N ILE A 96 2.56 -8.43 -15.57
CA ILE A 96 3.64 -8.44 -16.57
C ILE A 96 3.16 -9.12 -17.86
N GLU A 97 2.50 -10.27 -17.74
CA GLU A 97 1.96 -11.00 -18.89
C GLU A 97 0.89 -10.19 -19.62
N LEU A 98 -0.01 -9.52 -18.89
CA LEU A 98 -1.00 -8.63 -19.48
C LEU A 98 -0.33 -7.49 -20.26
N HIS A 99 0.67 -6.84 -19.66
CA HIS A 99 1.41 -5.76 -20.31
C HIS A 99 2.08 -6.24 -21.59
N GLN A 100 2.75 -7.40 -21.56
CA GLN A 100 3.37 -7.96 -22.76
C GLN A 100 2.34 -8.24 -23.86
N ILE A 101 1.15 -8.73 -23.50
CA ILE A 101 0.07 -8.95 -24.47
C ILE A 101 -0.37 -7.62 -25.09
N LEU A 102 -0.58 -6.58 -24.27
CA LEU A 102 -1.00 -5.25 -24.71
C LEU A 102 0.06 -4.57 -25.59
N ASP A 103 1.34 -4.65 -25.19
CA ASP A 103 2.47 -4.09 -25.94
C ASP A 103 2.56 -4.72 -27.33
N ASN A 104 2.35 -6.03 -27.42
CA ASN A 104 2.31 -6.73 -28.71
C ASN A 104 1.15 -6.27 -29.60
N ILE A 105 -0.03 -6.02 -29.02
CA ILE A 105 -1.18 -5.46 -29.77
C ILE A 105 -0.83 -4.05 -30.28
N ILE A 106 -0.23 -3.23 -29.42
CA ILE A 106 0.17 -1.85 -29.75
C ILE A 106 1.22 -1.84 -30.86
N ASP A 107 2.26 -2.65 -30.75
CA ASP A 107 3.34 -2.72 -31.74
C ASP A 107 2.84 -3.24 -33.10
N HIS A 108 2.01 -4.30 -33.09
CA HIS A 108 1.35 -4.77 -34.29
C HIS A 108 0.52 -3.65 -34.94
N GLY A 109 -0.24 -2.91 -34.13
CA GLY A 109 -1.07 -1.84 -34.63
C GLY A 109 -0.28 -0.67 -35.23
N LYS A 110 0.82 -0.27 -34.58
CA LYS A 110 1.74 0.75 -35.11
C LYS A 110 2.32 0.33 -36.45
N LYS A 111 2.83 -0.91 -36.55
CA LYS A 111 3.43 -1.43 -37.80
C LYS A 111 2.43 -1.44 -38.95
N SER A 112 1.21 -1.94 -38.73
CA SER A 112 0.17 -2.01 -39.75
C SER A 112 -0.30 -0.62 -40.21
N LEU A 113 -0.52 0.32 -39.28
CA LEU A 113 -0.90 1.69 -39.63
C LEU A 113 0.21 2.46 -40.34
N ASN A 114 1.47 2.27 -39.94
CA ASN A 114 2.62 2.88 -40.62
C ASN A 114 2.75 2.39 -42.06
N LYS A 115 2.49 1.09 -42.30
CA LYS A 115 2.48 0.53 -43.65
C LYS A 115 1.42 1.20 -44.53
N ILE A 116 0.16 1.26 -44.06
CA ILE A 116 -0.94 1.92 -44.79
C ILE A 116 -0.62 3.40 -45.02
N SER A 117 -0.06 4.09 -44.03
CA SER A 117 0.32 5.50 -44.14
C SER A 117 1.39 5.74 -45.20
N LEU A 118 2.36 4.84 -45.31
CA LEU A 118 3.42 4.92 -46.31
C LEU A 118 2.89 4.67 -47.72
N GLU A 119 2.01 3.69 -47.88
CA GLU A 119 1.34 3.40 -49.17
C GLU A 119 0.48 4.59 -49.62
N LEU A 120 -0.34 5.14 -48.73
CA LEU A 120 -1.18 6.32 -49.01
C LEU A 120 -0.35 7.55 -49.37
N ARG A 121 0.76 7.79 -48.65
CA ARG A 121 1.64 8.94 -48.92
C ARG A 121 2.29 8.82 -50.30
N ARG A 122 2.85 7.65 -50.63
CA ARG A 122 3.46 7.41 -51.95
C ARG A 122 2.47 7.59 -53.08
N ALA A 123 1.28 7.02 -52.97
CA ALA A 123 0.25 7.15 -53.99
C ALA A 123 -0.19 8.60 -54.18
N ARG A 124 -0.29 9.38 -53.10
CA ARG A 124 -0.61 10.82 -53.17
C ARG A 124 0.53 11.66 -53.76
N GLU A 125 1.78 11.36 -53.40
CA GLU A 125 2.96 12.07 -53.93
C GLU A 125 3.15 11.83 -55.42
N LEU A 126 2.82 10.63 -55.90
CA LEU A 126 2.94 10.23 -57.30
C LEU A 126 1.65 10.49 -58.12
N ASP A 127 0.58 10.96 -57.47
CA ASP A 127 -0.78 11.05 -58.01
C ASP A 127 -1.23 9.75 -58.71
N ASP A 128 -0.76 8.61 -58.17
CA ASP A 128 -0.90 7.27 -58.72
C ASP A 128 -1.86 6.46 -57.84
N PHE A 129 -3.15 6.78 -57.95
CA PHE A 129 -4.22 6.05 -57.30
C PHE A 129 -5.50 6.07 -58.13
N PHE A 130 -6.22 4.96 -58.09
CA PHE A 130 -7.52 4.80 -58.73
C PHE A 130 -8.58 4.41 -57.69
N GLU A 131 -9.85 4.36 -58.10
CA GLU A 131 -10.96 4.01 -57.23
C GLU A 131 -10.77 2.65 -56.55
N LYS A 132 -10.10 1.72 -57.24
CA LYS A 132 -9.78 0.38 -56.69
C LYS A 132 -8.81 0.46 -55.51
N ASP A 133 -7.81 1.33 -55.58
CA ASP A 133 -6.83 1.51 -54.50
C ASP A 133 -7.48 2.18 -53.29
N LEU A 134 -8.35 3.16 -53.52
CA LEU A 134 -9.15 3.79 -52.46
C LEU A 134 -10.08 2.79 -51.75
N ILE A 135 -10.71 1.89 -52.50
CA ILE A 135 -11.53 0.80 -51.96
C ILE A 135 -10.65 -0.18 -51.16
N GLN A 136 -9.48 -0.54 -51.69
CA GLN A 136 -8.55 -1.46 -51.05
C GLN A 136 -8.03 -0.91 -49.71
N TRP A 137 -7.55 0.33 -49.65
CA TRP A 137 -7.09 0.93 -48.39
C TRP A 137 -8.22 1.08 -47.38
N ARG A 138 -9.44 1.38 -47.83
CA ARG A 138 -10.62 1.40 -46.95
C ARG A 138 -10.90 0.01 -46.35
N GLN A 139 -10.79 -1.04 -47.15
CA GLN A 139 -10.94 -2.41 -46.69
C GLN A 139 -9.82 -2.82 -45.73
N GLN A 140 -8.56 -2.45 -46.02
CA GLN A 140 -7.44 -2.73 -45.14
C GLN A 140 -7.61 -2.06 -43.76
N LEU A 141 -8.06 -0.80 -43.73
CA LEU A 141 -8.36 -0.11 -42.47
C LEU A 141 -9.49 -0.78 -41.69
N ASN A 142 -10.55 -1.21 -42.36
CA ASN A 142 -11.66 -1.92 -41.71
C ASN A 142 -11.26 -3.33 -41.20
N ASN A 143 -10.44 -4.06 -41.96
CA ASN A 143 -9.97 -5.39 -41.55
C ASN A 143 -8.99 -5.29 -40.37
N PHE A 144 -8.11 -4.30 -40.39
CA PHE A 144 -7.21 -4.03 -39.28
C PHE A 144 -7.99 -3.63 -38.01
N HIS A 145 -9.06 -2.85 -38.17
CA HIS A 145 -9.95 -2.51 -37.06
C HIS A 145 -10.56 -3.76 -36.39
N THR A 146 -11.17 -4.65 -37.17
CA THR A 146 -11.78 -5.88 -36.62
C THR A 146 -10.74 -6.82 -36.00
N GLU A 147 -9.51 -6.82 -36.51
CA GLU A 147 -8.41 -7.58 -35.94
C GLU A 147 -8.01 -7.08 -34.54
N ILE A 148 -7.86 -5.77 -34.35
CA ILE A 148 -7.52 -5.17 -33.05
C ILE A 148 -8.64 -5.36 -32.04
N GLU A 149 -9.90 -5.20 -32.45
CA GLU A 149 -11.06 -5.46 -31.58
C GLU A 149 -11.06 -6.91 -31.11
N ARG A 150 -10.88 -7.87 -32.02
CA ARG A 150 -10.81 -9.29 -31.70
C ARG A 150 -9.67 -9.59 -30.72
N MET A 151 -8.47 -9.08 -30.99
CA MET A 151 -7.31 -9.29 -30.11
C MET A 151 -7.52 -8.73 -28.70
N SER A 152 -8.26 -7.63 -28.57
CA SER A 152 -8.57 -7.00 -27.28
C SER A 152 -9.64 -7.77 -26.50
N THR A 153 -10.66 -8.29 -27.18
CA THR A 153 -11.76 -9.06 -26.55
C THR A 153 -11.40 -10.50 -26.19
N SER A 154 -10.26 -11.02 -26.68
CA SER A 154 -9.80 -12.40 -26.42
C SER A 154 -9.02 -12.56 -25.11
N ILE A 155 -8.86 -11.50 -24.32
CA ILE A 155 -8.13 -11.53 -23.05
C ILE A 155 -9.14 -11.73 -21.92
N ASN A 156 -9.12 -12.90 -21.29
CA ASN A 156 -9.98 -13.21 -20.16
C ASN A 156 -9.14 -13.55 -18.92
N ILE A 157 -9.62 -13.12 -17.76
CA ILE A 157 -9.14 -13.59 -16.47
C ILE A 157 -10.00 -14.79 -16.10
N ILE A 158 -9.39 -15.97 -16.01
CA ILE A 158 -10.08 -17.18 -15.57
C ILE A 158 -9.88 -17.32 -14.06
N ASP A 159 -10.99 -17.34 -13.32
CA ASP A 159 -10.99 -17.69 -11.90
C ASP A 159 -11.37 -19.17 -11.77
N ASP A 160 -10.40 -20.02 -11.48
CA ASP A 160 -10.63 -21.45 -11.30
C ASP A 160 -11.15 -21.69 -9.87
N SER A 161 -12.47 -21.57 -9.69
CA SER A 161 -13.17 -21.70 -8.42
C SER A 161 -13.28 -23.15 -7.94
N SER A 162 -12.13 -23.77 -7.65
CA SER A 162 -12.01 -25.14 -7.13
C SER A 162 -10.93 -25.23 -6.03
N THR A 163 -11.31 -24.86 -4.81
CA THR A 163 -10.69 -25.26 -3.52
C THR A 163 -9.15 -25.14 -3.37
N SER A 164 -8.59 -23.94 -3.20
CA SER A 164 -7.35 -23.73 -2.41
C SER A 164 -7.26 -22.31 -1.88
N LEU A 165 -6.69 -22.13 -0.67
CA LEU A 165 -6.72 -20.85 0.07
C LEU A 165 -6.03 -19.68 -0.65
N ILE A 166 -5.12 -19.96 -1.58
CA ILE A 166 -4.50 -18.98 -2.49
C ILE A 166 -4.26 -19.69 -3.83
N LYS A 167 -4.71 -19.10 -4.94
CA LYS A 167 -4.42 -19.54 -6.31
C LYS A 167 -3.75 -18.43 -7.12
N PRO A 168 -2.84 -18.77 -8.06
CA PRO A 168 -2.34 -17.81 -9.04
C PRO A 168 -3.46 -17.40 -10.00
N MET A 169 -3.48 -16.11 -10.37
CA MET A 169 -4.27 -15.64 -11.51
C MET A 169 -3.55 -16.01 -12.81
N GLU A 170 -4.25 -16.65 -13.73
CA GLU A 170 -3.71 -17.03 -15.04
C GLU A 170 -4.43 -16.27 -16.15
N ILE A 171 -3.67 -15.72 -17.09
CA ILE A 171 -4.19 -15.00 -18.25
C ILE A 171 -4.24 -15.96 -19.42
N VAL A 172 -5.43 -16.19 -19.96
CA VAL A 172 -5.64 -17.08 -21.11
C VAL A 172 -6.14 -16.29 -22.31
N ARG A 173 -5.64 -16.65 -23.50
CA ARG A 173 -6.14 -16.18 -24.79
C ARG A 173 -7.09 -17.23 -25.37
N ASP A 174 -8.38 -16.90 -25.44
CA ASP A 174 -9.35 -17.77 -26.10
C ASP A 174 -9.32 -17.60 -27.64
N GLN A 175 -9.20 -18.71 -28.36
CA GLN A 175 -9.16 -18.73 -29.83
C GLN A 175 -10.51 -18.97 -30.51
N THR A 176 -11.62 -19.04 -29.77
CA THR A 176 -12.92 -19.43 -30.34
C THR A 176 -14.08 -18.58 -29.84
N ILE A 177 -14.54 -17.61 -30.66
CA ILE A 177 -15.93 -17.11 -30.60
C ILE A 177 -16.46 -16.83 -32.01
N LYS A 178 -17.66 -17.35 -32.29
CA LYS A 178 -18.43 -17.20 -33.54
C LYS A 178 -18.95 -15.77 -33.67
N ILE A 179 -18.68 -15.16 -34.82
CA ILE A 179 -19.15 -13.82 -35.16
C ILE A 179 -20.65 -13.89 -35.44
N SER A 180 -21.46 -13.17 -34.65
CA SER A 180 -22.83 -12.81 -35.05
C SER A 180 -22.82 -11.35 -35.48
N ASP A 181 -23.06 -11.12 -36.76
CA ASP A 181 -23.12 -9.79 -37.36
C ASP A 181 -24.26 -8.97 -36.74
N THR A 182 -23.95 -7.77 -36.24
CA THR A 182 -24.94 -6.70 -36.20
C THR A 182 -24.29 -5.31 -36.26
N ASN A 183 -24.56 -4.67 -37.41
CA ASN A 183 -24.73 -3.26 -37.70
C ASN A 183 -23.59 -2.23 -37.59
N ARG A 184 -23.24 -1.76 -38.80
CA ARG A 184 -22.56 -0.51 -39.18
C ARG A 184 -23.35 0.72 -38.72
N SER A 185 -22.84 1.41 -37.70
CA SER A 185 -22.88 2.89 -37.61
C SER A 185 -22.19 3.33 -36.33
N ASN A 186 -20.89 3.61 -36.43
CA ASN A 186 -20.13 4.50 -35.54
C ASN A 186 -18.71 4.67 -36.14
N GLN A 187 -18.61 5.41 -37.25
CA GLN A 187 -17.31 5.90 -37.67
C GLN A 187 -16.86 6.93 -36.62
N PHE A 188 -15.81 6.57 -35.86
CA PHE A 188 -15.05 7.39 -34.90
C PHE A 188 -15.46 7.41 -33.41
N SER A 189 -16.23 6.46 -32.89
CA SER A 189 -16.38 6.33 -31.41
C SER A 189 -15.27 5.50 -30.74
N TRP A 190 -14.47 4.74 -31.48
CA TRP A 190 -13.45 3.85 -30.91
C TRP A 190 -12.11 4.55 -30.60
N LEU A 191 -11.87 5.73 -31.18
CA LEU A 191 -10.68 6.55 -30.85
C LEU A 191 -10.62 6.93 -29.37
N SER A 192 -11.74 6.93 -28.63
CA SER A 192 -11.75 7.16 -27.19
C SER A 192 -11.29 5.93 -26.40
N ASN A 193 -11.70 4.73 -26.81
CA ASN A 193 -11.29 3.48 -26.14
C ASN A 193 -9.84 3.11 -26.47
N VAL A 194 -9.40 3.41 -27.70
CA VAL A 194 -8.01 3.28 -28.12
C VAL A 194 -7.15 4.41 -27.60
N LYS A 195 -7.66 5.65 -27.44
CA LYS A 195 -6.94 6.64 -26.61
C LYS A 195 -6.79 6.13 -25.17
N ALA A 196 -7.83 5.57 -24.55
CA ALA A 196 -7.75 5.07 -23.18
C ALA A 196 -6.72 3.93 -23.02
N LEU A 197 -6.69 2.98 -23.96
CA LEU A 197 -5.70 1.90 -24.00
C LEU A 197 -4.26 2.36 -24.32
N PHE A 198 -4.10 3.54 -24.92
CA PHE A 198 -2.80 4.10 -25.33
C PHE A 198 -2.38 5.31 -24.47
N HIS A 199 -3.16 5.72 -23.45
CA HIS A 199 -2.83 6.86 -22.57
C HIS A 199 -2.63 6.50 -21.11
N ASP A 200 -3.23 5.41 -20.61
CA ASP A 200 -3.11 5.06 -19.19
C ASP A 200 -1.93 4.12 -18.98
N ARG A 201 -0.75 4.72 -18.76
CA ARG A 201 0.42 4.01 -18.23
C ARG A 201 0.21 3.85 -16.72
N PHE A 202 -0.42 2.74 -16.32
CA PHE A 202 -0.44 2.31 -14.92
C PHE A 202 0.94 1.75 -14.56
N GLU A 203 1.83 2.60 -14.06
CA GLU A 203 3.04 2.11 -13.41
C GLU A 203 2.77 1.77 -11.94
N LYS A 204 2.88 0.50 -11.62
CA LYS A 204 3.14 0.08 -10.24
C LYS A 204 4.65 0.25 -9.98
N LEU A 205 5.06 1.47 -9.64
CA LEU A 205 6.40 1.72 -9.11
C LEU A 205 6.49 1.10 -7.70
N SER A 206 6.90 -0.16 -7.61
CA SER A 206 7.40 -0.74 -6.36
C SER A 206 8.87 -0.34 -6.16
N SER A 207 9.12 0.94 -5.87
CA SER A 207 10.38 1.33 -5.26
C SER A 207 10.29 1.06 -3.76
N ILE A 208 10.86 -0.06 -3.34
CA ILE A 208 11.12 -0.34 -1.92
C ILE A 208 12.27 0.57 -1.49
N GLU A 209 11.97 1.72 -0.89
CA GLU A 209 12.98 2.48 -0.15
C GLU A 209 13.22 1.76 1.19
N HIS A 210 14.44 1.26 1.39
CA HIS A 210 14.91 0.76 2.68
C HIS A 210 15.24 1.97 3.57
N ASN A 211 14.45 2.18 4.63
CA ASN A 211 14.93 2.72 5.91
C ASN A 211 13.94 2.39 7.04
N GLU A 212 14.48 2.08 8.21
CA GLU A 212 14.00 1.11 9.22
C GLU A 212 12.72 1.45 10.01
N THR A 213 11.80 2.32 9.57
CA THR A 213 10.62 2.62 10.41
C THR A 213 9.26 2.76 9.73
N LYS A 214 9.13 2.99 8.41
CA LYS A 214 7.81 3.08 7.74
C LYS A 214 7.88 2.66 6.28
N LYS A 215 7.09 1.65 5.90
CA LYS A 215 6.97 1.19 4.50
C LYS A 215 5.75 1.83 3.84
N TYR A 216 5.90 2.39 2.66
CA TYR A 216 4.78 2.90 1.86
C TYR A 216 4.59 2.05 0.60
N SER A 217 3.35 1.63 0.35
CA SER A 217 2.94 1.12 -0.95
C SER A 217 2.58 2.29 -1.86
N THR A 218 2.93 2.19 -3.15
CA THR A 218 2.73 3.27 -4.11
C THR A 218 1.95 2.78 -5.32
N GLN A 219 0.96 3.56 -5.77
CA GLN A 219 0.20 3.35 -7.00
C GLN A 219 0.25 4.64 -7.81
N ALA A 220 0.61 4.57 -9.10
CA ALA A 220 0.67 5.74 -9.96
C ALA A 220 -0.27 5.64 -11.16
N PHE A 221 -0.71 6.79 -11.62
CA PHE A 221 -1.54 7.02 -12.78
C PHE A 221 -0.90 8.14 -13.61
N ILE A 222 -0.82 7.97 -14.92
CA ILE A 222 -0.29 8.97 -15.85
C ILE A 222 -1.18 8.98 -17.08
N LYS A 223 -1.52 10.19 -17.53
CA LYS A 223 -2.35 10.50 -18.70
C LYS A 223 -1.58 11.45 -19.62
N GLY A 224 -1.06 10.89 -20.71
CA GLY A 224 -0.24 11.63 -21.68
C GLY A 224 1.25 11.52 -21.36
N SER A 225 2.06 12.51 -21.78
CA SER A 225 3.53 12.46 -21.69
C SER A 225 4.11 13.00 -20.40
N ILE A 226 3.29 13.56 -19.50
CA ILE A 226 3.75 14.20 -18.27
C ILE A 226 3.35 13.37 -17.07
N GLY A 227 4.34 12.84 -16.36
CA GLY A 227 4.14 11.92 -15.24
C GLY A 227 4.81 12.38 -13.95
N ILE A 228 4.23 11.99 -12.81
CA ILE A 228 4.91 12.05 -11.51
C ILE A 228 5.71 10.76 -11.36
N ILE A 229 7.04 10.84 -11.44
CA ILE A 229 7.91 9.66 -11.43
C ILE A 229 8.40 9.30 -10.03
N LYS A 230 8.53 10.28 -9.14
CA LYS A 230 8.98 10.03 -7.77
C LYS A 230 8.41 11.05 -6.80
N VAL A 231 8.06 10.56 -5.62
CA VAL A 231 7.55 11.36 -4.49
C VAL A 231 8.25 10.88 -3.24
N ASN A 232 9.15 11.70 -2.70
CA ASN A 232 9.91 11.36 -1.50
C ASN A 232 9.39 12.16 -0.30
N ASN A 233 8.87 11.43 0.70
CA ASN A 233 8.28 12.00 1.91
C ASN A 233 9.28 12.59 2.89
N ILE A 234 10.54 12.13 2.83
CA ILE A 234 11.59 12.42 3.81
C ILE A 234 12.45 13.58 3.30
N ASP A 235 12.96 13.44 2.08
CA ASP A 235 13.78 14.44 1.41
C ASP A 235 12.94 15.56 0.79
N HIS A 236 11.62 15.50 0.98
CA HIS A 236 10.66 16.53 0.62
C HIS A 236 10.81 17.00 -0.83
N TYR A 237 10.65 16.07 -1.77
CA TYR A 237 10.65 16.40 -3.19
C TYR A 237 9.67 15.57 -4.03
N ILE A 238 9.32 16.13 -5.18
CA ILE A 238 8.61 15.45 -6.26
C ILE A 238 9.42 15.59 -7.54
N ASP A 239 9.63 14.48 -8.25
CA ASP A 239 10.18 14.49 -9.60
C ASP A 239 9.04 14.29 -10.60
N ILE A 240 9.01 15.18 -11.60
CA ILE A 240 8.08 15.13 -12.73
C ILE A 240 8.89 14.98 -14.01
N GLU A 241 8.39 14.17 -14.93
CA GLU A 241 9.05 13.88 -16.21
C GLU A 241 8.12 14.20 -17.38
N ASN A 242 8.71 14.73 -18.45
CA ASN A 242 8.16 14.66 -19.79
C ASN A 242 8.87 13.53 -20.55
N ASP A 243 8.21 12.38 -20.70
CA ASP A 243 8.78 11.18 -21.30
C ASP A 243 9.01 11.29 -22.83
N GLY A 244 8.55 12.39 -23.43
CA GLY A 244 8.70 12.69 -24.83
C GLY A 244 7.78 11.90 -25.77
N LEU A 245 6.74 11.23 -25.25
CA LEU A 245 5.76 10.49 -26.07
C LEU A 245 5.10 11.37 -27.13
N THR A 246 4.85 12.64 -26.83
CA THR A 246 4.24 13.61 -27.75
C THR A 246 5.25 14.23 -28.72
N GLY A 247 6.55 14.01 -28.51
CA GLY A 247 7.64 14.61 -29.29
C GLY A 247 7.73 16.14 -29.16
N LYS A 248 7.16 16.73 -28.10
CA LYS A 248 7.09 18.18 -27.90
C LYS A 248 7.43 18.58 -26.47
N ASP A 249 7.89 19.81 -26.33
CA ASP A 249 7.96 20.50 -25.04
C ASP A 249 6.53 20.74 -24.52
N GLN A 250 6.37 20.76 -23.20
CA GLN A 250 5.08 20.99 -22.56
C GLN A 250 5.07 22.32 -21.82
N ASP A 251 4.14 23.19 -22.19
CA ASP A 251 3.82 24.37 -21.41
C ASP A 251 3.01 23.96 -20.16
N MET A 252 3.59 24.24 -19.00
CA MET A 252 3.06 23.91 -17.68
C MET A 252 2.47 25.16 -17.00
N THR A 253 2.31 26.27 -17.74
CA THR A 253 1.71 27.50 -17.23
C THR A 253 0.33 27.21 -16.65
N ARG A 254 0.11 27.63 -15.39
CA ARG A 254 -1.11 27.39 -14.59
C ARG A 254 -1.40 25.94 -14.24
N TRP A 255 -0.48 25.01 -14.48
CA TRP A 255 -0.58 23.68 -13.90
C TRP A 255 -0.37 23.78 -12.39
N ILE A 256 -0.91 22.80 -11.68
CA ILE A 256 -0.74 22.69 -10.23
C ILE A 256 -0.38 21.27 -9.83
N ILE A 257 0.35 21.17 -8.71
CA ILE A 257 0.45 19.94 -7.95
C ILE A 257 -0.46 20.09 -6.74
N ARG A 258 -1.44 19.19 -6.60
CA ARG A 258 -2.31 19.12 -5.43
C ARG A 258 -1.97 17.87 -4.63
N ARG A 259 -1.69 18.03 -3.34
CA ARG A 259 -1.40 16.91 -2.45
C ARG A 259 -2.44 16.84 -1.35
N ASP A 260 -3.18 15.74 -1.33
CA ASP A 260 -4.23 15.46 -0.35
C ASP A 260 -3.69 14.45 0.67
N VAL A 261 -3.65 14.82 1.94
CA VAL A 261 -3.13 14.01 3.05
C VAL A 261 -4.28 13.63 3.98
N ASP A 262 -4.51 12.33 4.15
CA ASP A 262 -5.53 11.72 5.00
C ASP A 262 -6.93 12.34 4.81
N LYS A 263 -7.23 12.83 3.61
CA LYS A 263 -8.46 13.55 3.22
C LYS A 263 -8.76 14.84 4.00
N GLN A 264 -7.80 15.35 4.78
CA GLN A 264 -7.99 16.51 5.67
C GLN A 264 -7.14 17.72 5.28
N SER A 265 -5.92 17.50 4.80
CA SER A 265 -5.01 18.59 4.39
C SER A 265 -4.84 18.60 2.89
N LYS A 266 -5.01 19.76 2.26
CA LYS A 266 -4.74 19.99 0.84
C LYS A 266 -3.60 20.99 0.68
N ASN A 267 -2.52 20.55 0.07
CA ASN A 267 -1.38 21.41 -0.25
C ASN A 267 -1.32 21.63 -1.76
N ILE A 268 -1.12 22.88 -2.18
CA ILE A 268 -1.11 23.24 -3.59
C ILE A 268 0.22 23.92 -3.92
N TYR A 269 0.88 23.42 -4.96
CA TYR A 269 1.99 24.10 -5.62
C TYR A 269 1.51 24.56 -7.00
N LYS A 270 1.88 25.76 -7.39
CA LYS A 270 1.60 26.30 -8.72
C LYS A 270 2.90 26.43 -9.48
N PHE A 271 2.94 25.95 -10.72
CA PHE A 271 4.11 26.16 -11.55
C PHE A 271 4.30 27.64 -11.88
N PRO A 272 5.56 28.11 -12.06
CA PRO A 272 5.83 29.46 -12.53
C PRO A 272 5.14 29.75 -13.86
N ASP A 273 4.78 31.01 -14.06
CA ASP A 273 4.26 31.45 -15.36
C ASP A 273 5.32 31.24 -16.46
N ASN A 274 4.89 30.75 -17.62
CA ASN A 274 5.74 30.39 -18.75
C ASN A 274 6.76 29.28 -18.46
N PHE A 275 6.52 28.44 -17.43
CA PHE A 275 7.35 27.25 -17.21
C PHE A 275 7.12 26.22 -18.33
N ILE A 276 8.20 25.83 -19.01
CA ILE A 276 8.17 24.86 -20.11
C ILE A 276 9.01 23.65 -19.73
N LEU A 277 8.36 22.50 -19.57
CA LEU A 277 9.06 21.24 -19.35
C LEU A 277 9.47 20.65 -20.71
N LYS A 278 10.77 20.71 -20.98
CA LYS A 278 11.34 20.26 -22.26
C LYS A 278 11.06 18.77 -22.52
N TYR A 279 10.97 18.43 -23.80
CA TYR A 279 10.93 17.05 -24.28
C TYR A 279 12.08 16.23 -23.68
N ARG A 280 11.78 15.02 -23.19
CA ARG A 280 12.73 14.10 -22.55
C ARG A 280 13.54 14.75 -21.42
N SER A 281 12.86 15.56 -20.62
CA SER A 281 13.44 16.25 -19.47
C SER A 281 12.62 15.97 -18.22
N ASN A 282 13.24 16.20 -17.08
CA ASN A 282 12.60 16.14 -15.78
C ASN A 282 12.77 17.46 -15.04
N VAL A 283 11.90 17.66 -14.05
CA VAL A 283 11.97 18.77 -13.09
C VAL A 283 11.75 18.20 -11.70
N ARG A 284 12.56 18.64 -10.75
CA ARG A 284 12.41 18.35 -9.34
C ARG A 284 11.77 19.55 -8.65
N ILE A 285 10.69 19.33 -7.93
CA ILE A 285 10.09 20.31 -7.03
C ILE A 285 10.52 19.99 -5.61
N LEU A 286 11.30 20.89 -5.01
CA LEU A 286 11.68 20.85 -3.60
C LEU A 286 10.69 21.67 -2.78
N TYR A 287 10.31 21.17 -1.61
CA TYR A 287 9.44 21.92 -0.69
C TYR A 287 10.19 22.87 0.23
N ASN A 288 11.51 22.71 0.36
CA ASN A 288 12.37 23.64 1.07
C ASN A 288 13.77 23.59 0.45
N LYS A 289 14.55 24.66 0.61
CA LYS A 289 15.94 24.72 0.21
C LYS A 289 16.80 23.96 1.23
N THR A 290 17.06 22.69 0.97
CA THR A 290 18.10 21.93 1.68
C THR A 290 19.43 22.06 0.94
N SER A 291 20.52 22.17 1.68
CA SER A 291 21.84 22.61 1.18
C SER A 291 22.58 21.60 0.28
N ASP A 292 22.08 20.37 0.13
CA ASP A 292 22.88 19.25 -0.42
C ASP A 292 22.28 18.55 -1.65
N MET A 293 21.33 19.16 -2.37
CA MET A 293 20.59 18.50 -3.46
C MET A 293 20.77 19.17 -4.84
N GLU A 294 21.97 19.68 -5.16
CA GLU A 294 22.29 20.10 -6.54
C GLU A 294 22.67 18.89 -7.40
N GLU A 295 21.68 18.19 -7.97
CA GLU A 295 21.91 17.28 -9.10
C GLU A 295 22.17 18.11 -10.36
N LYS A 296 23.37 17.99 -10.93
CA LYS A 296 23.89 18.82 -12.04
C LYS A 296 23.07 18.79 -13.35
N ASP A 297 22.09 17.90 -13.47
CA ASP A 297 21.34 17.65 -14.71
C ASP A 297 19.82 17.76 -14.57
N LYS A 298 19.31 18.21 -13.42
CA LYS A 298 17.86 18.40 -13.20
C LYS A 298 17.52 19.86 -12.99
N GLU A 299 16.45 20.32 -13.63
CA GLU A 299 15.85 21.61 -13.30
C GLU A 299 15.18 21.51 -11.93
N ILE A 300 15.48 22.45 -11.03
CA ILE A 300 14.99 22.45 -9.65
C ILE A 300 14.09 23.66 -9.44
N LEU A 301 12.86 23.40 -8.98
CA LEU A 301 11.91 24.42 -8.53
C LEU A 301 11.74 24.32 -7.01
N ILE A 302 11.50 25.45 -6.34
CA ILE A 302 11.34 25.50 -4.88
C ILE A 302 9.95 26.05 -4.54
N HIS A 303 9.24 25.36 -3.66
CA HIS A 303 8.01 25.86 -3.04
C HIS A 303 8.35 26.73 -1.82
N GLU A 304 8.55 28.04 -2.05
CA GLU A 304 9.06 28.96 -1.02
C GLU A 304 8.11 29.15 0.18
N ASP A 305 6.81 28.88 0.02
CA ASP A 305 5.79 29.18 1.02
C ASP A 305 5.52 28.02 2.00
N MET A 306 6.21 26.88 1.87
CA MET A 306 5.89 25.66 2.62
C MET A 306 7.03 25.19 3.54
N LYS A 307 6.76 25.06 4.85
CA LYS A 307 7.81 24.69 5.84
C LYS A 307 8.02 23.19 6.06
N PHE A 308 7.03 22.35 5.75
CA PHE A 308 7.11 20.89 5.96
C PHE A 308 6.00 20.17 5.18
N TRP A 309 6.24 18.91 4.84
CA TRP A 309 5.18 18.01 4.39
C TRP A 309 4.37 17.47 5.55
N ASN A 310 3.04 17.45 5.36
CA ASN A 310 2.18 16.61 6.17
C ASN A 310 2.41 15.16 5.70
N ILE A 311 2.94 14.33 6.60
CA ILE A 311 3.11 12.89 6.38
C ILE A 311 1.83 12.23 6.88
N GLY A 312 1.17 11.47 6.00
CA GLY A 312 -0.07 10.77 6.31
C GLY A 312 0.05 9.26 6.15
N SER A 313 -1.03 8.58 6.52
CA SER A 313 -1.22 7.15 6.27
C SER A 313 -1.76 6.88 4.86
N HIS A 314 -2.47 7.84 4.29
CA HIS A 314 -2.95 7.83 2.92
C HIS A 314 -2.69 9.20 2.30
N VAL A 315 -1.79 9.24 1.32
CA VAL A 315 -1.40 10.48 0.65
C VAL A 315 -1.56 10.34 -0.84
N THR A 316 -2.32 11.25 -1.46
CA THR A 316 -2.45 11.29 -2.92
C THR A 316 -1.88 12.59 -3.43
N THR A 317 -0.99 12.50 -4.41
CA THR A 317 -0.46 13.66 -5.13
C THR A 317 -0.97 13.65 -6.54
N TYR A 318 -1.58 14.74 -6.96
CA TYR A 318 -2.15 14.96 -8.28
C TYR A 318 -1.34 16.01 -9.02
N LEU A 319 -1.13 15.79 -10.31
CA LEU A 319 -0.69 16.78 -11.28
C LEU A 319 -1.89 17.15 -12.14
N ILE A 320 -2.28 18.43 -12.10
CA ILE A 320 -3.50 18.93 -12.72
C ILE A 320 -3.10 20.03 -13.71
N ASP A 321 -3.65 19.97 -14.91
CA ASP A 321 -3.37 20.96 -15.96
C ASP A 321 -4.14 22.27 -15.78
N ASN A 322 -3.92 23.19 -16.71
CA ASN A 322 -4.59 24.49 -16.75
C ASN A 322 -6.09 24.44 -17.05
N ASN A 323 -6.65 23.28 -17.44
CA ASN A 323 -8.07 23.05 -17.66
C ASN A 323 -8.73 22.30 -16.50
N ASP A 324 -8.03 22.16 -15.36
CA ASP A 324 -8.45 21.37 -14.19
C ASP A 324 -8.56 19.85 -14.49
N GLU A 325 -7.83 19.37 -15.49
CA GLU A 325 -7.77 17.95 -15.83
C GLU A 325 -6.60 17.26 -15.13
N GLU A 326 -6.86 16.12 -14.48
CA GLU A 326 -5.81 15.26 -13.91
C GLU A 326 -4.96 14.64 -15.02
N LYS A 327 -3.65 14.93 -14.98
CA LYS A 327 -2.65 14.38 -15.90
C LYS A 327 -1.81 13.28 -15.29
N ALA A 328 -1.62 13.31 -13.98
CA ALA A 328 -0.98 12.21 -13.29
C ALA A 328 -1.40 12.21 -11.83
N SER A 329 -1.38 11.05 -11.19
CA SER A 329 -1.48 10.96 -9.75
C SER A 329 -0.64 9.84 -9.19
N ILE A 330 -0.29 9.95 -7.92
CA ILE A 330 0.42 8.93 -7.18
C ILE A 330 -0.14 8.85 -5.77
N VAL A 331 -0.58 7.66 -5.39
CA VAL A 331 -1.16 7.31 -4.10
C VAL A 331 -0.11 6.56 -3.30
N GLN A 332 0.25 7.08 -2.13
CA GLN A 332 1.13 6.47 -1.15
C GLN A 332 0.32 6.05 0.07
N ILE A 333 0.29 4.75 0.35
CA ILE A 333 -0.43 4.17 1.50
C ILE A 333 0.61 3.57 2.45
N LEU A 334 0.60 4.01 3.70
CA LEU A 334 1.46 3.46 4.76
C LEU A 334 1.06 2.00 4.98
N ALA A 335 2.03 1.10 4.81
CA ALA A 335 1.83 -0.31 5.09
C ALA A 335 1.68 -0.50 6.61
N PRO A 336 0.76 -1.36 7.06
CA PRO A 336 0.71 -1.79 8.45
C PRO A 336 2.04 -2.46 8.81
N LEU A 337 2.56 -2.14 10.01
CA LEU A 337 3.82 -2.68 10.54
C LEU A 337 3.76 -4.19 10.76
#